data_AF-A0A2A4YVQ8-F1
#
_entry.id   AF-A0A2A4YVQ8-F1
#
_cell.length_a   1.000
_cell.length_b   1.000
_cell.length_c   1.000
_cell.angle_alpha   90.00
_cell.angle_beta   90.00
_cell.angle_gamma   90.00
#
_symmetry.space_group_name_H-M   'P 1'
#
loop_
_entity.id
_entity.type
_entity.pdbx_description
1 polymer ?
#
loop_
_entity_poly.entity_id
_entity_poly.type
_entity_poly.pdbx_seq_one_letter_code
_entity_poly.pdbx_strand_id
1 'polypeptide(L)'
;MKKIILIFGMLLIVSLSFGRDFIYELEKSIARAQKGSKVEYVLHLPGGDEKTFTGKDFTSGNLVKSGETPLYFELFKGEGDKKYNIMVNLRTPIYYKLDIEKVNEVWNYSFHFYY
;
A
#
# COMPACT_ATOMS: atom_id res chain seq x y z
N MET A 1 2.27 -26.00 29.36
CA MET A 1 3.05 -25.90 28.10
C MET A 1 2.20 -26.06 26.83
N LYS A 2 1.28 -27.02 26.74
CA LYS A 2 0.42 -27.20 25.53
C LYS A 2 -0.46 -26.00 25.14
N LYS A 3 -0.87 -25.15 26.10
CA LYS A 3 -1.71 -23.97 25.84
C LYS A 3 -0.95 -22.75 25.27
N ILE A 4 0.37 -22.66 25.49
CA ILE A 4 1.19 -21.52 25.04
C ILE A 4 1.53 -21.64 23.54
N ILE A 5 1.72 -22.87 23.06
CA ILE A 5 2.02 -23.16 21.65
C ILE A 5 0.83 -22.77 20.74
N LEU A 6 -0.40 -22.93 21.24
CA LEU A 6 -1.63 -22.65 20.50
C LEU A 6 -1.84 -21.14 20.28
N ILE A 7 -1.46 -20.31 21.27
CA ILE A 7 -1.54 -18.85 21.18
C ILE A 7 -0.49 -18.30 20.21
N PHE A 8 0.74 -18.83 20.25
CA PHE A 8 1.80 -18.43 19.32
C PHE A 8 1.47 -18.79 17.86
N GLY A 9 0.88 -19.96 17.62
CA GLY A 9 0.42 -20.36 16.28
C GLY A 9 -0.71 -19.48 15.75
N MET A 10 -1.64 -19.06 16.61
CA MET A 10 -2.78 -18.22 16.22
C MET A 10 -2.35 -16.76 15.93
N LEU A 11 -1.37 -16.23 16.65
CA LEU A 11 -0.79 -14.90 16.38
C LEU A 11 -0.06 -14.82 15.04
N LEU A 12 0.63 -15.90 14.63
CA LEU A 12 1.35 -15.97 13.35
C LEU A 12 0.42 -16.04 12.12
N ILE A 13 -0.78 -16.61 12.26
CA ILE A 13 -1.73 -16.74 11.14
C ILE A 13 -2.42 -15.39 10.85
N VAL A 14 -2.71 -14.60 11.88
CA VAL A 14 -3.42 -13.32 11.71
C VAL A 14 -2.52 -12.28 11.03
N SER A 15 -1.21 -12.24 11.34
CA SER A 15 -0.28 -11.28 10.72
C SER A 15 -0.07 -11.52 9.21
N LEU A 16 -0.14 -12.77 8.75
CA LEU A 16 -0.03 -13.12 7.33
C LEU A 16 -1.23 -12.65 6.50
N SER A 17 -2.44 -12.68 7.07
CA SER A 17 -3.66 -12.25 6.37
C SER A 17 -3.66 -10.74 6.10
N PHE A 18 -3.29 -9.92 7.09
CA PHE A 18 -3.24 -8.46 6.93
C PHE A 18 -2.21 -8.00 5.89
N GLY A 19 -1.02 -8.61 5.85
CA GLY A 19 0.00 -8.28 4.85
C GLY A 19 -0.45 -8.63 3.43
N ARG A 20 -1.15 -9.76 3.26
CA ARG A 20 -1.72 -10.16 1.97
C ARG A 20 -2.81 -9.21 1.49
N ASP A 21 -3.69 -8.78 2.40
CA ASP A 21 -4.77 -7.84 2.08
C ASP A 21 -4.19 -6.46 1.73
N PHE A 22 -3.22 -5.95 2.48
CA PHE A 22 -2.57 -4.67 2.17
C PHE A 22 -1.95 -4.67 0.76
N ILE A 23 -1.13 -5.68 0.45
CA ILE A 23 -0.42 -5.74 -0.83
C ILE A 23 -1.39 -5.95 -2.00
N TYR A 24 -2.41 -6.78 -1.82
CA TYR A 24 -3.47 -6.97 -2.81
C TYR A 24 -4.20 -5.66 -3.10
N GLU A 25 -4.59 -4.94 -2.05
CA GLU A 25 -5.29 -3.66 -2.16
C GLU A 25 -4.40 -2.59 -2.81
N LEU A 26 -3.10 -2.58 -2.47
CA LEU A 26 -2.11 -1.68 -3.06
C LEU A 26 -1.93 -1.95 -4.56
N GLU A 27 -1.85 -3.22 -4.98
CA GLU A 27 -1.72 -3.62 -6.38
C GLU A 27 -2.93 -3.18 -7.23
N LYS A 28 -4.13 -3.15 -6.63
CA LYS A 28 -5.37 -2.73 -7.30
C LYS A 28 -5.66 -1.22 -7.18
N SER A 29 -4.90 -0.49 -6.38
CA SER A 29 -5.20 0.89 -5.98
C SER A 29 -5.36 1.85 -7.17
N ILE A 30 -4.46 1.83 -8.16
CA ILE A 30 -4.57 2.72 -9.34
C ILE A 30 -5.78 2.39 -10.21
N ALA A 31 -6.05 1.10 -10.45
CA ALA A 31 -7.23 0.69 -11.21
C ALA A 31 -8.54 1.12 -10.51
N ARG A 32 -8.56 1.17 -9.17
CA ARG A 32 -9.70 1.70 -8.41
C ARG A 32 -9.81 3.21 -8.49
N ALA A 33 -8.70 3.94 -8.42
CA ALA A 33 -8.68 5.38 -8.63
C ALA A 33 -9.27 5.76 -9.99
N GLN A 34 -8.89 5.03 -11.05
CA GLN A 34 -9.42 5.20 -12.41
C GLN A 34 -10.92 4.86 -12.53
N LYS A 35 -11.44 3.98 -11.65
CA LYS A 35 -12.88 3.64 -11.55
C LYS A 35 -13.67 4.57 -10.63
N GLY A 36 -13.05 5.63 -10.13
CA GLY A 36 -13.72 6.68 -9.34
C GLY A 36 -13.55 6.57 -7.83
N SER A 37 -12.80 5.59 -7.31
CA SER A 37 -12.43 5.57 -5.89
C SER A 37 -11.47 6.70 -5.54
N LYS A 38 -11.52 7.19 -4.30
CA LYS A 38 -10.46 8.04 -3.74
C LYS A 38 -9.34 7.15 -3.22
N VAL A 39 -8.12 7.43 -3.62
CA VAL A 39 -6.95 6.64 -3.26
C VAL A 39 -5.86 7.61 -2.85
N GLU A 40 -5.29 7.42 -1.67
CA GLU A 40 -4.21 8.23 -1.12
C GLU A 40 -3.04 7.35 -0.68
N TYR A 41 -1.84 7.84 -0.92
CA TYR A 41 -0.58 7.24 -0.49
C TYR A 41 0.13 8.25 0.41
N VAL A 42 0.23 7.95 1.71
CA VAL A 42 0.82 8.83 2.72
C VAL A 42 2.15 8.23 3.16
N LEU A 43 3.25 8.93 2.86
CA LEU A 43 4.59 8.58 3.31
C LEU A 43 4.90 9.39 4.57
N HIS A 44 5.06 8.70 5.69
CA HIS A 44 5.54 9.27 6.96
C HIS A 44 7.04 9.07 7.03
N LEU A 45 7.79 10.17 6.90
CA LEU A 45 9.25 10.16 6.79
C LEU A 45 9.92 10.34 8.16
N PRO A 46 11.18 9.91 8.30
CA PRO A 46 11.96 10.19 9.50
C PRO A 46 12.06 11.70 9.73
N GLY A 47 11.79 12.14 10.96
CA GLY A 47 11.74 13.56 11.32
C GLY A 47 10.32 14.13 11.43
N GLY A 48 9.28 13.33 11.11
CA GLY A 48 7.88 13.71 11.27
C GLY A 48 7.27 14.40 10.05
N ASP A 49 8.00 14.46 8.94
CA ASP A 49 7.49 15.01 7.67
C ASP A 49 6.52 14.01 7.01
N GLU A 50 5.44 14.54 6.43
CA GLU A 50 4.48 13.74 5.66
C GLU A 50 4.48 14.15 4.18
N LYS A 51 4.39 13.15 3.29
CA LYS A 51 4.13 13.37 1.87
C LYS A 51 2.91 12.57 1.42
N THR A 52 1.91 13.26 0.93
CA THR A 52 0.68 12.65 0.42
C THR A 52 0.63 12.75 -1.09
N PHE A 53 0.32 11.62 -1.73
CA PHE A 53 0.03 11.52 -3.15
C PHE A 53 -1.36 10.93 -3.33
N THR A 54 -2.05 11.31 -4.40
CA THR A 54 -3.36 10.75 -4.73
C THR A 54 -3.26 9.81 -5.92
N GLY A 55 -4.14 8.80 -6.01
CA GLY A 55 -4.22 7.93 -7.17
C GLY A 55 -4.53 8.68 -8.48
N LYS A 56 -5.09 9.88 -8.40
CA LYS A 56 -5.32 10.77 -9.55
C LYS A 56 -4.04 11.41 -10.09
N ASP A 57 -2.98 11.44 -9.29
CA ASP A 57 -1.70 11.99 -9.72
C ASP A 57 -0.96 11.09 -10.71
N PHE A 58 -1.41 9.84 -10.87
CA PHE A 58 -0.69 8.81 -11.62
C PHE A 58 -1.56 8.19 -12.72
N THR A 59 -0.90 7.82 -13.81
CA THR A 59 -1.49 7.11 -14.95
C THR A 59 -1.41 5.60 -14.78
N SER A 60 -0.37 5.09 -14.10
CA SER A 60 -0.23 3.67 -13.78
C SER A 60 0.54 3.44 -12.48
N GLY A 61 0.44 2.22 -11.96
CA GLY A 61 1.22 1.75 -10.82
C GLY A 61 1.62 0.29 -11.00
N ASN A 62 2.80 -0.08 -10.52
CA ASN A 62 3.35 -1.42 -10.64
C ASN A 62 3.99 -1.87 -9.32
N LEU A 63 3.69 -3.10 -8.93
CA LEU A 63 4.31 -3.71 -7.77
C LEU A 63 5.52 -4.54 -8.21
N VAL A 64 6.72 -4.06 -7.89
CA VAL A 64 7.98 -4.74 -8.19
C VAL A 64 8.24 -5.77 -7.11
N LYS A 65 8.47 -7.03 -7.50
CA LYS A 65 8.67 -8.17 -6.61
C LYS A 65 10.00 -8.87 -6.91
N SER A 66 10.58 -9.51 -5.89
CA SER A 66 11.62 -10.53 -6.05
C SER A 66 11.07 -11.85 -5.53
N GLY A 67 10.75 -12.76 -6.45
CA GLY A 67 9.90 -13.91 -6.14
C GLY A 67 8.53 -13.45 -5.64
N GLU A 68 8.14 -13.92 -4.46
CA GLU A 68 6.88 -13.53 -3.81
C GLU A 68 7.01 -12.28 -2.93
N THR A 69 8.22 -11.75 -2.74
CA THR A 69 8.48 -10.63 -1.84
C THR A 69 8.28 -9.29 -2.55
N PRO A 70 7.33 -8.44 -2.14
CA PRO A 70 7.19 -7.09 -2.67
C PRO A 70 8.38 -6.22 -2.25
N LEU A 71 8.95 -5.49 -3.22
CA LEU A 71 10.12 -4.63 -3.01
C LEU A 71 9.77 -3.15 -3.08
N TYR A 72 9.11 -2.75 -4.17
CA TYR A 72 8.75 -1.37 -4.44
C TYR A 72 7.35 -1.31 -5.03
N PHE A 73 6.62 -0.25 -4.72
CA PHE A 73 5.45 0.16 -5.48
C PHE A 73 5.82 1.39 -6.31
N GLU A 74 5.89 1.20 -7.62
CA GLU A 74 6.25 2.23 -8.59
C GLU A 74 4.99 2.90 -9.11
N LEU A 75 4.94 4.21 -9.01
CA LEU A 75 3.84 5.05 -9.46
C LEU A 75 4.33 5.92 -10.60
N PHE A 76 3.61 5.93 -11.72
CA PHE A 76 4.01 6.62 -12.95
C PHE A 76 3.01 7.70 -13.32
N LYS A 77 3.50 8.86 -13.73
CA LYS A 77 2.70 9.95 -14.28
C LYS A 77 3.18 10.31 -15.69
N GLY A 78 2.28 10.17 -16.67
CA GLY A 78 2.53 10.53 -18.07
C GLY A 78 2.28 9.39 -19.06
N GLU A 79 2.62 9.66 -20.33
CA GLU A 79 2.46 8.76 -21.48
C GLU A 79 3.73 8.76 -22.34
N GLY A 80 4.00 7.67 -23.06
CA GLY A 80 5.18 7.55 -23.93
C GLY A 80 6.51 7.67 -23.17
N ASP A 81 7.46 8.44 -23.72
CA ASP A 81 8.82 8.60 -23.17
C ASP A 81 8.92 9.60 -22.01
N LYS A 82 7.86 10.38 -21.75
CA LYS A 82 7.83 11.35 -20.64
C LYS A 82 7.07 10.75 -19.46
N LYS A 83 7.82 10.15 -18.53
CA LYS A 83 7.28 9.58 -17.29
C LYS A 83 8.00 10.15 -16.08
N TYR A 84 7.25 10.76 -15.17
CA TYR A 84 7.72 11.00 -13.81
C TYR A 84 7.40 9.76 -12.97
N ASN A 85 8.34 9.35 -12.11
CA ASN A 85 8.19 8.19 -11.26
C ASN A 85 8.28 8.56 -9.78
N ILE A 86 7.50 7.85 -8.97
CA ILE A 86 7.69 7.76 -7.53
C ILE A 86 7.83 6.29 -7.18
N MET A 87 8.81 5.98 -6.34
CA MET A 87 9.04 4.62 -5.85
C MET A 87 8.83 4.60 -4.35
N VAL A 88 7.77 3.91 -3.92
CA VAL A 88 7.51 3.65 -2.51
C VAL A 88 8.23 2.35 -2.14
N ASN A 89 9.25 2.44 -1.27
CA ASN A 89 9.98 1.27 -0.78
C ASN A 89 9.11 0.48 0.21
N LEU A 90 8.95 -0.83 -0.02
CA LEU A 90 8.13 -1.74 0.78
C LEU A 90 8.95 -2.69 1.66
N ARG A 91 10.25 -2.46 1.80
CA ARG A 91 11.13 -3.25 2.68
C ARG A 91 11.60 -2.49 3.91
N THR A 92 11.68 -1.18 3.81
CA THR A 92 12.18 -0.31 4.87
C THR A 92 11.11 0.26 5.81
N PRO A 93 9.81 0.37 5.45
CA PRO A 93 8.81 0.83 6.41
C PRO A 93 8.79 -0.02 7.68
N ILE A 94 8.76 0.66 8.82
CA ILE A 94 8.53 0.10 10.16
C ILE A 94 7.12 -0.51 10.23
N TYR A 95 6.14 0.15 9.59
CA TYR A 95 4.74 -0.24 9.67
C TYR A 95 3.95 0.21 8.44
N TYR A 96 2.91 -0.56 8.10
CA TYR A 96 1.92 -0.27 7.07
C TYR A 96 0.54 -0.17 7.67
N LYS A 97 -0.24 0.82 7.21
CA LYS A 97 -1.66 0.93 7.53
C LYS A 97 -2.46 1.05 6.24
N LEU A 98 -3.59 0.35 6.18
CA LEU A 98 -4.59 0.54 5.14
C LEU A 98 -5.92 0.86 5.82
N ASP A 99 -6.46 2.02 5.52
CA ASP A 99 -7.82 2.38 5.87
C ASP A 99 -8.70 2.28 4.61
N ILE A 100 -9.83 1.59 4.73
CA ILE A 100 -10.84 1.47 3.67
C ILE A 100 -12.18 1.90 4.25
N GLU A 101 -12.81 2.88 3.64
CA GLU A 101 -14.13 3.35 4.04
C GLU A 101 -14.98 3.69 2.81
N LYS A 102 -16.30 3.73 2.99
CA LYS A 102 -17.24 4.17 1.95
C LYS A 102 -17.97 5.42 2.42
N VAL A 103 -17.75 6.54 1.73
CA VAL A 103 -18.31 7.85 2.06
C VAL A 103 -19.06 8.39 0.86
N ASN A 104 -20.36 8.70 1.03
CA ASN A 104 -21.22 9.19 -0.04
C ASN A 104 -21.14 8.32 -1.31
N GLU A 105 -21.27 7.00 -1.12
CA GLU A 105 -21.19 5.98 -2.18
C GLU A 105 -19.81 5.79 -2.85
N VAL A 106 -18.81 6.60 -2.51
CA VAL A 106 -17.44 6.50 -3.02
C VAL A 106 -16.57 5.74 -2.03
N TRP A 107 -15.81 4.76 -2.53
CA TRP A 107 -14.79 4.07 -1.74
C TRP A 107 -13.54 4.94 -1.61
N ASN A 108 -13.07 5.11 -0.38
CA ASN A 108 -11.81 5.76 -0.04
C ASN A 108 -10.82 4.71 0.45
N TYR A 109 -9.60 4.77 -0.07
CA TYR A 109 -8.48 3.92 0.31
C TYR A 109 -7.31 4.82 0.71
N SER A 110 -6.83 4.68 1.95
CA SER A 110 -5.67 5.41 2.44
C SER A 110 -4.57 4.44 2.84
N PHE A 111 -3.49 4.44 2.06
CA PHE A 111 -2.30 3.63 2.30
C PHE A 111 -1.27 4.49 3.03
N HIS A 112 -0.87 4.07 4.24
CA HIS A 112 0.17 4.74 5.00
C HIS A 112 1.43 3.88 5.08
N PHE A 113 2.57 4.53 4.87
CA PHE A 113 3.90 3.95 4.87
C PHE A 113 4.74 4.69 5.92
N TYR A 114 5.08 4.03 7.02
CA TYR A 114 5.85 4.64 8.11
C TYR A 114 7.31 4.20 8.02
N TYR A 115 8.22 5.13 7.73
CA TYR A 115 9.66 4.90 7.61
C TYR A 115 10.44 5.28 8.87
#